data_AF-A0A662V5D7-F1
#
_entry.id   AF-A0A662V5D7-F1
#
_cell.length_a   1.000
_cell.length_b   1.000
_cell.length_c   1.000
_cell.angle_alpha   90.00
_cell.angle_beta   90.00
_cell.angle_gamma   90.00
#
_symmetry.space_group_name_H-M   'P 1'
#
loop_
_entity.id
_entity.type
_entity.pdbx_description
1 polymer ?
#
loop_
_entity_poly.entity_id
_entity_poly.type
_entity_poly.pdbx_seq_one_letter_code
_entity_poly.pdbx_strand_id
1 'polypeptide(L)'
;SLANNQAEAIAITIINDKALVSKIMNLLNPKEVIKLFRTDFGRSMNFLTLLELLIPYINNELAEYLMKDYIRFAFKMLKDNELREFFRTLIYGPLARLNITTLINISKEIANLPCTLEGLLLKIDYLIMLTSTYPPREFLNNELVDAITLILSNICKDSLILVNDVDLAEIIYQGMNTILNNLNSICKELSNWSPCNSIIGSLDKLINKTYTSLSKLILKRLNSQS
;
A
#
# COMPACT_ATOMS: atom_id res chain seq x y z
N SER A 1 16.45 -15.91 -16.72
CA SER A 1 16.56 -15.74 -18.18
C SER A 1 15.21 -15.69 -18.90
N LEU A 2 14.06 -15.56 -18.21
CA LEU A 2 12.82 -15.01 -18.80
C LEU A 2 12.61 -13.52 -18.47
N ALA A 3 13.18 -13.06 -17.34
CA ALA A 3 13.07 -11.68 -16.84
C ALA A 3 13.73 -10.61 -17.74
N ASN A 4 14.79 -10.95 -18.46
CA ASN A 4 15.47 -9.99 -19.35
C ASN A 4 14.72 -9.83 -20.69
N ASN A 5 14.14 -10.92 -21.22
CA ASN A 5 13.51 -10.91 -22.54
C ASN A 5 12.09 -10.31 -22.53
N GLN A 6 11.40 -10.34 -21.38
CA GLN A 6 10.07 -9.72 -21.23
C GLN A 6 10.15 -8.24 -20.85
N ALA A 7 11.14 -7.83 -20.06
CA ALA A 7 11.36 -6.41 -19.74
C ALA A 7 11.81 -5.60 -20.98
N GLU A 8 12.58 -6.20 -21.90
CA GLU A 8 13.04 -5.54 -23.13
C GLU A 8 11.96 -5.36 -24.20
N ALA A 9 10.90 -6.18 -24.18
CA ALA A 9 9.81 -6.10 -25.14
C ALA A 9 8.73 -5.06 -24.76
N ILE A 10 8.82 -4.49 -23.55
CA ILE A 10 7.68 -3.88 -22.86
C ILE A 10 8.09 -2.52 -22.24
N ALA A 11 8.58 -1.55 -23.03
CA ALA A 11 8.78 -0.12 -22.66
C ALA A 11 9.26 0.69 -23.90
N ILE A 12 8.89 1.93 -24.25
CA ILE A 12 8.06 3.05 -23.76
C ILE A 12 7.74 3.90 -25.03
N THR A 13 6.55 4.49 -25.14
CA THR A 13 6.07 5.26 -26.32
C THR A 13 6.81 6.59 -26.58
N ILE A 14 7.78 6.98 -25.73
CA ILE A 14 8.44 8.31 -25.76
C ILE A 14 9.98 8.24 -25.82
N ILE A 15 10.62 7.17 -25.35
CA ILE A 15 12.08 7.01 -25.41
C ILE A 15 12.42 6.01 -26.51
N ASN A 16 12.71 6.51 -27.71
CA ASN A 16 13.06 5.69 -28.88
C ASN A 16 14.44 5.01 -28.79
N ASP A 17 15.17 5.18 -27.70
CA ASP A 17 16.46 4.52 -27.44
C ASP A 17 16.30 3.33 -26.50
N LYS A 18 16.23 2.13 -27.10
CA LYS A 18 16.12 0.85 -26.37
C LYS A 18 17.31 0.60 -25.42
N ALA A 19 18.50 1.09 -25.75
CA ALA A 19 19.68 0.90 -24.90
C ALA A 19 19.59 1.76 -23.64
N LEU A 20 19.09 3.00 -23.76
CA LEU A 20 18.83 3.87 -22.62
C LEU A 20 17.74 3.27 -21.70
N VAL A 21 16.65 2.76 -22.28
CA VAL A 21 15.57 2.11 -21.52
C VAL A 21 16.11 0.89 -20.77
N SER A 22 16.83 -0.01 -21.45
CA SER A 22 17.43 -1.19 -20.81
C SER A 22 18.37 -0.79 -19.67
N LYS A 23 19.18 0.25 -19.85
CA LYS A 23 20.06 0.77 -18.80
C LYS A 23 19.28 1.30 -17.59
N ILE A 24 18.22 2.07 -17.82
CA ILE A 24 17.36 2.59 -16.74
C ILE A 24 16.68 1.43 -16.01
N MET A 25 16.11 0.47 -16.73
CA MET A 25 15.43 -0.68 -16.12
C MET A 25 16.37 -1.54 -15.28
N ASN A 26 17.63 -1.70 -15.71
CA ASN A 26 18.66 -2.36 -14.90
C ASN A 26 18.97 -1.60 -13.60
N LEU A 27 18.97 -0.27 -13.62
CA LEU A 27 19.15 0.55 -12.42
C LEU A 27 17.96 0.48 -11.47
N LEU A 28 16.75 0.31 -12.01
CA LEU A 28 15.50 0.17 -11.25
C LEU A 28 15.21 -1.28 -10.84
N ASN A 29 16.20 -2.18 -10.94
CA ASN A 29 16.02 -3.56 -10.51
C ASN A 29 15.66 -3.61 -9.01
N PRO A 30 14.51 -4.20 -8.64
CA PRO A 30 14.04 -4.16 -7.26
C PRO A 30 15.04 -4.68 -6.23
N LYS A 31 15.74 -5.78 -6.52
CA LYS A 31 16.72 -6.35 -5.59
C LYS A 31 17.90 -5.42 -5.36
N GLU A 32 18.39 -4.78 -6.42
CA GLU A 32 19.55 -3.90 -6.32
C GLU A 32 19.19 -2.58 -5.63
N VAL A 33 18.02 -2.01 -5.92
CA VAL A 33 17.52 -0.83 -5.21
C VAL A 33 17.31 -1.13 -3.72
N ILE A 34 16.71 -2.26 -3.36
CA ILE A 34 16.51 -2.65 -1.95
C ILE A 34 17.85 -2.91 -1.24
N LYS A 35 18.85 -3.49 -1.90
CA LYS A 35 20.21 -3.61 -1.33
C LYS A 35 20.81 -2.23 -1.07
N LEU A 36 20.68 -1.31 -2.03
CA LEU A 36 21.17 0.05 -1.90
C LEU A 36 20.48 0.79 -0.77
N PHE A 37 19.21 0.53 -0.49
CA PHE A 37 18.51 1.17 0.64
C PHE A 37 19.27 1.03 1.97
N ARG A 38 19.99 -0.08 2.16
CA ARG A 38 20.78 -0.36 3.37
C ARG A 38 22.19 0.25 3.35
N THR A 39 22.78 0.41 2.16
CA THR A 39 24.19 0.82 2.01
C THR A 39 24.37 2.25 1.54
N ASP A 40 23.40 2.77 0.80
CA ASP A 40 23.33 4.12 0.23
C ASP A 40 21.85 4.52 0.07
N PHE A 41 21.24 4.88 1.19
CA PHE A 41 19.84 5.28 1.27
C PHE A 41 19.48 6.37 0.25
N GLY A 42 20.29 7.43 0.16
CA GLY A 42 20.03 8.55 -0.75
C GLY A 42 19.97 8.12 -2.22
N ARG A 43 20.87 7.22 -2.64
CA ARG A 43 20.83 6.68 -4.00
C ARG A 43 19.64 5.76 -4.24
N SER A 44 19.26 4.95 -3.26
CA SER A 44 18.04 4.14 -3.35
C SER A 44 16.80 5.03 -3.52
N MET A 45 16.70 6.12 -2.74
CA MET A 45 15.62 7.08 -2.84
C MET A 45 15.57 7.73 -4.23
N ASN A 46 16.72 8.14 -4.78
CA ASN A 46 16.79 8.69 -6.13
C ASN A 46 16.27 7.70 -7.19
N PHE A 47 16.52 6.40 -7.04
CA PHE A 47 15.99 5.38 -7.95
C PHE A 47 14.48 5.17 -7.78
N LEU A 48 13.96 5.21 -6.56
CA LEU A 48 12.51 5.15 -6.33
C LEU A 48 11.79 6.40 -6.89
N THR A 49 12.38 7.59 -6.76
CA THR A 49 11.87 8.81 -7.39
C THR A 49 11.92 8.73 -8.91
N LEU A 50 13.01 8.22 -9.48
CA LEU A 50 13.09 7.99 -10.92
C LEU A 50 11.99 7.03 -11.40
N LEU A 51 11.73 5.96 -10.64
CA LEU A 51 10.65 5.03 -10.94
C LEU A 51 9.28 5.69 -10.87
N GLU A 52 9.01 6.52 -9.86
CA GLU A 52 7.77 7.31 -9.76
C GLU A 52 7.55 8.15 -11.02
N LEU A 53 8.58 8.84 -11.50
CA LEU A 53 8.53 9.68 -12.70
C LEU A 53 8.31 8.87 -13.98
N LEU A 54 8.76 7.62 -14.02
CA LEU A 54 8.65 6.74 -15.19
C LEU A 54 7.34 5.98 -15.26
N ILE A 55 6.64 5.77 -14.13
CA ILE A 55 5.38 5.01 -14.07
C ILE A 55 4.35 5.47 -15.12
N PRO A 56 4.11 6.78 -15.34
CA PRO A 56 3.17 7.23 -16.35
C PRO A 56 3.54 6.85 -17.80
N TYR A 57 4.80 6.49 -18.05
CA TYR A 57 5.36 6.27 -19.38
C TYR A 57 5.62 4.79 -19.70
N ILE A 58 5.71 3.93 -18.69
CA ILE A 58 5.79 2.48 -18.86
C ILE A 58 4.37 1.89 -18.98
N ASN A 59 4.26 0.73 -19.60
CA ASN A 59 2.98 0.01 -19.62
C ASN A 59 2.65 -0.57 -18.23
N ASN A 60 1.36 -0.86 -18.07
CA ASN A 60 0.76 -1.32 -16.82
C ASN A 60 1.33 -2.66 -16.34
N GLU A 61 1.67 -3.57 -17.25
CA GLU A 61 2.21 -4.90 -16.91
C GLU A 61 3.59 -4.78 -16.28
N LEU A 62 4.47 -3.94 -16.84
CA LEU A 62 5.80 -3.71 -16.30
C LEU A 62 5.74 -2.97 -14.96
N ALA A 63 4.87 -1.95 -14.85
CA ALA A 63 4.65 -1.24 -13.60
C ALA A 63 4.17 -2.21 -12.51
N GLU A 64 3.20 -3.06 -12.83
CA GLU A 64 2.72 -4.10 -11.93
C GLU A 64 3.85 -5.04 -11.51
N TYR A 65 4.57 -5.62 -12.47
CA TYR A 65 5.67 -6.55 -12.21
C TYR A 65 6.71 -5.96 -11.26
N LEU A 66 7.18 -4.74 -11.55
CA LEU A 66 8.16 -4.05 -10.71
C LEU A 66 7.63 -3.85 -9.29
N MET A 67 6.41 -3.31 -9.14
CA MET A 67 5.83 -3.02 -7.82
C MET A 67 5.64 -4.28 -6.98
N LYS A 68 5.18 -5.38 -7.59
CA LYS A 68 5.08 -6.68 -6.90
C LYS A 68 6.44 -7.17 -6.43
N ASP A 69 7.47 -7.07 -7.26
CA ASP A 69 8.82 -7.49 -6.90
C ASP A 69 9.41 -6.60 -5.79
N TYR A 70 9.20 -5.28 -5.84
CA TYR A 70 9.59 -4.37 -4.76
C TYR A 70 8.95 -4.77 -3.43
N ILE A 71 7.63 -5.02 -3.40
CA ILE A 71 6.93 -5.44 -2.20
C ILE A 71 7.50 -6.76 -1.66
N ARG A 72 7.61 -7.77 -2.53
CA ARG A 72 8.05 -9.12 -2.14
C ARG A 72 9.51 -9.16 -1.69
N PHE A 73 10.40 -8.44 -2.35
CA PHE A 73 11.81 -8.43 -1.97
C PHE A 73 12.05 -7.58 -0.73
N ALA A 74 11.32 -6.48 -0.51
CA ALA A 74 11.47 -5.66 0.68
C ALA A 74 11.22 -6.50 1.94
N PHE A 75 10.10 -7.24 1.99
CA PHE A 75 9.79 -8.17 3.10
C PHE A 75 10.84 -9.26 3.33
N LYS A 76 11.59 -9.65 2.30
CA LYS A 76 12.60 -10.71 2.41
C LYS A 76 13.97 -10.19 2.82
N MET A 77 14.25 -8.90 2.56
CA MET A 77 15.62 -8.38 2.57
C MET A 77 15.86 -7.27 3.60
N LEU A 78 14.81 -6.60 4.06
CA LEU A 78 14.89 -5.49 5.01
C LEU A 78 14.45 -5.93 6.41
N LYS A 79 15.00 -5.28 7.43
CA LYS A 79 14.55 -5.38 8.82
C LYS A 79 13.38 -4.43 9.09
N ASP A 80 12.64 -4.64 10.18
CA ASP A 80 11.37 -3.95 10.48
C ASP A 80 11.40 -2.42 10.32
N ASN A 81 12.42 -1.74 10.84
CA ASN A 81 12.56 -0.29 10.72
C ASN A 81 12.85 0.16 9.28
N GLU A 82 13.78 -0.52 8.59
CA GLU A 82 14.12 -0.28 7.19
C GLU A 82 12.91 -0.57 6.29
N LEU A 83 12.17 -1.64 6.60
CA LEU A 83 11.00 -2.11 5.87
C LEU A 83 9.89 -1.05 5.90
N ARG A 84 9.60 -0.52 7.09
CA ARG A 84 8.60 0.54 7.27
C ARG A 84 8.93 1.78 6.45
N GLU A 85 10.17 2.24 6.50
CA GLU A 85 10.60 3.44 5.77
C GLU A 85 10.61 3.22 4.25
N PHE A 86 11.11 2.07 3.81
CA PHE A 86 11.12 1.68 2.40
C PHE A 86 9.71 1.68 1.83
N PHE A 87 8.78 1.04 2.53
CA PHE A 87 7.42 0.98 2.05
C PHE A 87 6.67 2.28 2.10
N ARG A 88 6.90 3.15 3.08
CA ARG A 88 6.33 4.50 3.08
C ARG A 88 6.75 5.25 1.82
N THR A 89 8.03 5.13 1.45
CA THR A 89 8.53 5.67 0.19
C THR A 89 7.82 5.06 -1.02
N LEU A 90 7.64 3.74 -1.02
CA LEU A 90 6.96 3.04 -2.11
C LEU A 90 5.48 3.44 -2.24
N ILE A 91 4.76 3.53 -1.11
CA ILE A 91 3.33 3.87 -1.01
C ILE A 91 3.09 5.31 -1.46
N TYR A 92 3.84 6.27 -0.91
CA TYR A 92 3.63 7.69 -1.19
C TYR A 92 4.38 8.22 -2.42
N GLY A 93 5.19 7.38 -3.07
CA GLY A 93 5.85 7.68 -4.33
C GLY A 93 5.31 6.80 -5.47
N PRO A 94 6.05 5.76 -5.91
CA PRO A 94 5.68 4.96 -7.07
C PRO A 94 4.24 4.41 -7.06
N LEU A 95 3.75 3.84 -5.96
CA LEU A 95 2.41 3.24 -5.91
C LEU A 95 1.29 4.28 -6.08
N ALA A 96 1.49 5.50 -5.60
CA ALA A 96 0.53 6.58 -5.72
C ALA A 96 0.36 7.09 -7.18
N ARG A 97 1.24 6.70 -8.11
CA ARG A 97 1.18 7.07 -9.53
C ARG A 97 0.56 6.04 -10.45
N LEU A 98 0.28 4.85 -9.93
CA LEU A 98 -0.29 3.77 -10.73
C LEU A 98 -1.70 4.13 -11.21
N ASN A 99 -2.10 3.57 -12.35
CA ASN A 99 -3.51 3.60 -12.74
C ASN A 99 -4.32 2.63 -11.85
N ILE A 100 -5.64 2.78 -11.87
CA ILE A 100 -6.52 2.00 -10.99
C ILE A 100 -6.47 0.50 -11.25
N THR A 101 -6.35 0.07 -12.52
CA THR A 101 -6.29 -1.34 -12.89
C THR A 101 -5.04 -2.01 -12.30
N THR A 102 -3.88 -1.38 -12.45
CA THR A 102 -2.64 -1.88 -11.86
C THR A 102 -2.72 -1.89 -10.33
N LEU A 103 -3.29 -0.85 -9.71
CA LEU A 103 -3.49 -0.82 -8.26
C LEU A 103 -4.36 -1.97 -7.73
N ILE A 104 -5.46 -2.30 -8.40
CA ILE A 104 -6.31 -3.43 -7.99
C ILE A 104 -5.49 -4.72 -7.90
N ASN A 105 -4.57 -4.93 -8.84
CA ASN A 105 -3.68 -6.09 -8.81
C ASN A 105 -2.60 -6.00 -7.73
N ILE A 106 -2.09 -4.80 -7.42
CA ILE A 106 -1.19 -4.58 -6.29
C ILE A 106 -1.89 -4.78 -4.94
N SER A 107 -3.15 -4.33 -4.81
CA SER A 107 -3.96 -4.52 -3.61
C SER A 107 -4.08 -6.00 -3.23
N LYS A 108 -4.13 -6.91 -4.21
CA LYS A 108 -4.13 -8.37 -3.96
C LYS A 108 -2.82 -8.84 -3.31
N GLU A 109 -1.68 -8.29 -3.72
CA GLU A 109 -0.39 -8.60 -3.08
C GLU A 109 -0.30 -8.01 -1.68
N ILE A 110 -0.77 -6.76 -1.50
CA ILE A 110 -0.82 -6.09 -0.18
C ILE A 110 -1.74 -6.86 0.79
N ALA A 111 -2.87 -7.36 0.31
CA ALA A 111 -3.77 -8.18 1.11
C ALA A 111 -3.11 -9.47 1.60
N ASN A 112 -2.23 -10.08 0.79
CA ASN A 112 -1.52 -11.33 1.07
C ASN A 112 -0.25 -11.16 1.91
N LEU A 113 0.07 -9.94 2.36
CA LEU A 113 1.21 -9.71 3.25
C LEU A 113 1.05 -10.44 4.59
N PRO A 114 2.16 -10.93 5.17
CA PRO A 114 2.13 -11.73 6.39
C PRO A 114 1.51 -10.97 7.57
N CYS A 115 0.87 -11.71 8.47
CA CYS A 115 0.32 -11.20 9.73
C CYS A 115 1.48 -10.84 10.69
N THR A 116 2.03 -9.66 10.48
CA THR A 116 3.16 -9.05 11.21
C THR A 116 2.80 -7.60 11.49
N LEU A 117 3.45 -6.97 12.47
CA LEU A 117 3.16 -5.57 12.80
C LEU A 117 3.43 -4.66 11.60
N GLU A 118 4.54 -4.86 10.93
CA GLU A 118 4.95 -4.15 9.73
C GLU A 118 3.90 -4.38 8.64
N GLY A 119 3.52 -5.64 8.37
CA GLY A 119 2.46 -5.97 7.42
C GLY A 119 1.13 -5.27 7.71
N LEU A 120 0.75 -5.14 8.99
CA LEU A 120 -0.45 -4.43 9.42
C LEU A 120 -0.34 -2.92 9.16
N LEU A 121 0.73 -2.28 9.62
CA LEU A 121 0.94 -0.84 9.43
C LEU A 121 0.99 -0.46 7.95
N LEU A 122 1.54 -1.33 7.11
CA LEU A 122 1.61 -1.14 5.67
C LEU A 122 0.25 -1.22 4.98
N LYS A 123 -0.59 -2.17 5.37
CA LYS A 123 -1.97 -2.26 4.88
C LYS A 123 -2.74 -0.97 5.22
N ILE A 124 -2.52 -0.43 6.42
CA ILE A 124 -3.12 0.84 6.86
C ILE A 124 -2.62 2.01 6.01
N ASP A 125 -1.30 2.22 5.93
CA ASP A 125 -0.69 3.31 5.15
C ASP A 125 -1.11 3.23 3.67
N TYR A 126 -1.20 2.01 3.11
CA TYR A 126 -1.67 1.77 1.74
C TYR A 126 -3.13 2.19 1.53
N LEU A 127 -4.05 1.77 2.41
CA LEU A 127 -5.46 2.16 2.30
C LEU A 127 -5.65 3.67 2.52
N ILE A 128 -4.88 4.29 3.41
CA ILE A 128 -4.88 5.75 3.57
C ILE A 128 -4.47 6.41 2.26
N MET A 129 -3.33 6.00 1.67
CA MET A 129 -2.88 6.54 0.39
C MET A 129 -3.94 6.38 -0.71
N LEU A 130 -4.50 5.18 -0.84
CA LEU A 130 -5.51 4.86 -1.85
C LEU A 130 -6.75 5.75 -1.71
N THR A 131 -7.27 5.87 -0.48
CA THR A 131 -8.48 6.67 -0.18
C THR A 131 -8.24 8.18 -0.14
N SER A 132 -6.99 8.64 -0.08
CA SER A 132 -6.66 10.08 -0.07
C SER A 132 -6.25 10.63 -1.43
N THR A 133 -5.71 9.77 -2.31
CA THR A 133 -5.05 10.22 -3.55
C THR A 133 -5.93 10.02 -4.78
N TYR A 134 -6.74 8.96 -4.80
CA TYR A 134 -7.47 8.58 -6.01
C TYR A 134 -8.81 9.30 -6.13
N PRO A 135 -9.21 9.72 -7.35
CA PRO A 135 -10.47 10.41 -7.56
C PRO A 135 -11.67 9.56 -7.10
N PRO A 136 -12.69 10.18 -6.47
CA PRO A 136 -13.84 9.44 -5.96
C PRO A 136 -14.55 8.56 -6.99
N ARG A 137 -14.59 8.97 -8.27
CA ARG A 137 -15.19 8.18 -9.36
C ARG A 137 -14.62 6.76 -9.49
N GLU A 138 -13.36 6.54 -9.13
CA GLU A 138 -12.71 5.24 -9.24
C GLU A 138 -13.32 4.21 -8.26
N PHE A 139 -13.95 4.69 -7.17
CA PHE A 139 -14.61 3.86 -6.16
C PHE A 139 -15.99 3.33 -6.58
N LEU A 140 -16.44 3.65 -7.80
CA LEU A 140 -17.56 2.98 -8.45
C LEU A 140 -17.16 1.62 -9.06
N ASN A 141 -15.86 1.31 -9.13
CA ASN A 141 -15.36 0.03 -9.58
C ASN A 141 -15.47 -1.03 -8.47
N ASN A 142 -16.27 -2.07 -8.70
CA ASN A 142 -16.48 -3.15 -7.74
C ASN A 142 -15.19 -3.92 -7.39
N GLU A 143 -14.27 -4.11 -8.34
CA GLU A 143 -13.01 -4.82 -8.05
C GLU A 143 -12.12 -4.03 -7.08
N LEU A 144 -12.14 -2.70 -7.18
CA LEU A 144 -11.44 -1.82 -6.23
C LEU A 144 -12.09 -1.92 -4.85
N VAL A 145 -13.42 -1.86 -4.80
CA VAL A 145 -14.22 -1.98 -3.57
C VAL A 145 -13.96 -3.32 -2.88
N ASP A 146 -13.92 -4.42 -3.62
CA ASP A 146 -13.62 -5.75 -3.11
C ASP A 146 -12.20 -5.82 -2.54
N ALA A 147 -11.23 -5.22 -3.25
CA ALA A 147 -9.84 -5.19 -2.80
C ALA A 147 -9.69 -4.37 -1.50
N ILE A 148 -10.34 -3.21 -1.39
CA ILE A 148 -10.36 -2.40 -0.17
C ILE A 148 -11.01 -3.18 0.98
N THR A 149 -12.15 -3.82 0.71
CA THR A 149 -12.88 -4.63 1.70
C THR A 149 -12.00 -5.75 2.25
N LEU A 150 -11.28 -6.45 1.37
CA LEU A 150 -10.38 -7.52 1.78
C LEU A 150 -9.24 -6.99 2.66
N ILE A 151 -8.57 -5.90 2.25
CA ILE A 151 -7.46 -5.33 3.02
C ILE A 151 -7.96 -4.81 4.37
N LEU A 152 -9.10 -4.13 4.42
CA LEU A 152 -9.68 -3.61 5.67
C LEU A 152 -10.10 -4.75 6.61
N SER A 153 -10.64 -5.85 6.06
CA SER A 153 -10.91 -7.07 6.82
C SER A 153 -9.64 -7.63 7.45
N ASN A 154 -8.54 -7.69 6.67
CA ASN A 154 -7.24 -8.16 7.15
C ASN A 154 -6.67 -7.23 8.23
N ILE A 155 -6.74 -5.91 8.05
CA ILE A 155 -6.35 -4.93 9.09
C ILE A 155 -7.08 -5.22 10.39
N CYS A 156 -8.41 -5.39 10.35
CA CYS A 156 -9.19 -5.66 11.55
C CYS A 156 -8.79 -6.99 12.22
N LYS A 157 -8.65 -8.07 11.45
CA LYS A 157 -8.25 -9.39 11.96
C LYS A 157 -6.84 -9.37 12.55
N ASP A 158 -5.88 -8.81 11.82
CA ASP A 158 -4.49 -8.67 12.23
C ASP A 158 -4.39 -7.81 13.49
N SER A 159 -5.17 -6.73 13.60
CA SER A 159 -5.21 -5.86 14.78
C SER A 159 -5.67 -6.60 16.04
N LEU A 160 -6.67 -7.49 15.91
CA LEU A 160 -7.15 -8.30 17.04
C LEU A 160 -6.13 -9.35 17.51
N ILE A 161 -5.16 -9.70 16.68
CA ILE A 161 -4.12 -10.70 16.98
C ILE A 161 -2.86 -10.03 17.52
N LEU A 162 -2.42 -8.95 16.89
CA LEU A 162 -1.08 -8.39 17.07
C LEU A 162 -1.03 -7.24 18.09
N VAL A 163 -2.13 -6.53 18.33
CA VAL A 163 -2.13 -5.32 19.16
C VAL A 163 -2.27 -5.67 20.63
N ASN A 164 -1.22 -5.45 21.40
CA ASN A 164 -1.15 -5.78 22.82
C ASN A 164 -0.76 -4.60 23.73
N ASP A 165 -0.28 -3.50 23.17
CA ASP A 165 0.06 -2.27 23.90
C ASP A 165 -0.74 -1.06 23.42
N VAL A 166 -0.64 0.02 24.19
CA VAL A 166 -1.46 1.22 24.01
C VAL A 166 -0.99 2.06 22.84
N ASP A 167 0.33 2.19 22.64
CA ASP A 167 0.88 3.05 21.61
C ASP A 167 0.54 2.47 20.21
N LEU A 168 0.65 1.15 20.05
CA LEU A 168 0.18 0.47 18.85
C LEU A 168 -1.34 0.58 18.67
N ALA A 169 -2.11 0.46 19.76
CA ALA A 169 -3.56 0.59 19.69
C ALA A 169 -3.98 1.98 19.20
N GLU A 170 -3.34 3.05 19.67
CA GLU A 170 -3.60 4.42 19.23
C GLU A 170 -3.27 4.61 17.75
N ILE A 171 -2.10 4.15 17.30
CA ILE A 171 -1.67 4.25 15.89
C ILE A 171 -2.69 3.59 14.97
N ILE A 172 -3.11 2.37 15.31
CA ILE A 172 -4.05 1.60 14.48
C ILE A 172 -5.45 2.19 14.53
N TYR A 173 -5.91 2.63 15.71
CA TYR A 173 -7.20 3.31 15.87
C TYR A 173 -7.28 4.57 15.00
N GLN A 174 -6.24 5.40 15.02
CA GLN A 174 -6.14 6.59 14.18
C GLN A 174 -6.11 6.24 12.70
N GLY A 175 -5.32 5.24 12.30
CA GLY A 175 -5.25 4.78 10.92
C GLY A 175 -6.60 4.30 10.38
N MET A 176 -7.31 3.49 11.16
CA MET A 176 -8.67 3.03 10.82
C MET A 176 -9.64 4.21 10.70
N ASN A 177 -9.60 5.17 11.63
CA ASN A 177 -10.45 6.37 11.56
C ASN A 177 -10.21 7.17 10.28
N THR A 178 -8.95 7.38 9.90
CA THR A 178 -8.60 8.08 8.67
C THR A 178 -9.19 7.38 7.45
N ILE A 179 -9.03 6.04 7.36
CA ILE A 179 -9.57 5.25 6.25
C ILE A 179 -11.10 5.40 6.18
N LEU A 180 -11.81 5.22 7.29
CA LEU A 180 -13.28 5.29 7.32
C LEU A 180 -13.79 6.70 7.01
N ASN A 181 -13.12 7.74 7.51
CA ASN A 181 -13.48 9.13 7.22
C ASN A 181 -13.27 9.47 5.74
N ASN A 182 -12.16 9.02 5.14
CA ASN A 182 -11.90 9.21 3.72
C ASN A 182 -12.96 8.50 2.86
N LEU A 183 -13.28 7.24 3.17
CA LEU A 183 -14.34 6.49 2.47
C LEU A 183 -15.69 7.22 2.56
N ASN A 184 -16.06 7.68 3.76
CA ASN A 184 -17.30 8.47 3.94
C ASN A 184 -17.27 9.77 3.12
N SER A 185 -16.13 10.45 3.03
CA SER A 185 -15.98 11.65 2.20
C SER A 185 -16.15 11.33 0.71
N ILE A 186 -15.54 10.25 0.23
CA ILE A 186 -15.68 9.77 -1.15
C ILE A 186 -17.15 9.48 -1.48
N CYS A 187 -17.86 8.75 -0.63
CA CYS A 187 -19.28 8.43 -0.87
C CYS A 187 -20.19 9.66 -0.85
N LYS A 188 -19.88 10.65 0.01
CA LYS A 188 -20.56 11.94 0.02
C LYS A 188 -20.34 12.71 -1.28
N GLU A 189 -19.10 12.81 -1.75
CA GLU A 189 -18.77 13.50 -3.00
C GLU A 189 -19.43 12.85 -4.21
N LEU A 190 -19.46 11.51 -4.26
CA LEU A 190 -20.16 10.76 -5.29
C LEU A 190 -21.69 10.89 -5.25
N SER A 191 -22.26 11.39 -4.14
CA SER A 191 -23.69 11.24 -3.82
C SER A 191 -24.18 9.79 -3.97
N ASN A 192 -23.29 8.82 -3.75
CA ASN A 192 -23.54 7.39 -3.89
C ASN A 192 -22.91 6.64 -2.72
N TRP A 193 -23.78 6.06 -1.89
CA TRP A 193 -23.37 5.31 -0.70
C TRP A 193 -23.10 3.83 -0.95
N SER A 194 -23.31 3.33 -2.17
CA SER A 194 -23.10 1.91 -2.51
C SER A 194 -21.70 1.41 -2.15
N PRO A 195 -20.59 2.12 -2.46
CA PRO A 195 -19.24 1.67 -2.09
C PRO A 195 -19.06 1.58 -0.57
N CYS A 196 -19.49 2.60 0.18
CA CYS A 196 -19.42 2.60 1.64
C CYS A 196 -20.27 1.50 2.27
N ASN A 197 -21.50 1.29 1.77
CA ASN A 197 -22.37 0.23 2.26
C ASN A 197 -21.78 -1.15 1.98
N SER A 198 -21.10 -1.31 0.84
CA SER A 198 -20.42 -2.57 0.49
C SER A 198 -19.21 -2.83 1.39
N ILE A 199 -18.37 -1.82 1.63
CA ILE A 199 -17.16 -1.96 2.46
C ILE A 199 -17.50 -1.99 3.95
N ILE A 200 -18.09 -0.90 4.45
CA ILE A 200 -18.34 -0.69 5.88
C ILE A 200 -19.49 -1.59 6.34
N GLY A 201 -20.57 -1.67 5.56
CA GLY A 201 -21.73 -2.49 5.93
C GLY A 201 -21.40 -3.99 6.02
N SER A 202 -20.55 -4.51 5.11
CA SER A 202 -20.13 -5.92 5.16
C SER A 202 -19.18 -6.23 6.33
N LEU A 203 -18.45 -5.23 6.82
CA LEU A 203 -17.45 -5.38 7.88
C LEU A 203 -17.88 -4.82 9.24
N ASP A 204 -19.10 -4.28 9.37
CA ASP A 204 -19.56 -3.54 10.55
C ASP A 204 -19.25 -4.25 11.87
N LYS A 205 -19.64 -5.53 12.00
CA LYS A 205 -19.38 -6.32 13.21
C LYS A 205 -17.88 -6.45 13.53
N LEU A 206 -17.05 -6.64 12.50
CA LEU A 206 -15.62 -6.82 12.65
C LEU A 206 -14.93 -5.49 13.00
N ILE A 207 -15.33 -4.40 12.36
CA ILE A 207 -14.87 -3.04 12.64
C ILE A 207 -15.22 -2.68 14.09
N ASN A 208 -16.49 -2.86 14.50
CA ASN A 208 -16.95 -2.56 15.85
C ASN A 208 -16.22 -3.38 16.92
N LYS A 209 -15.99 -4.67 16.67
CA LYS A 209 -15.20 -5.53 17.55
C LYS A 209 -13.75 -5.03 17.68
N THR A 210 -13.14 -4.63 16.57
CA THR A 210 -11.76 -4.12 16.54
C THR A 210 -11.66 -2.83 17.33
N TYR A 211 -12.52 -1.84 17.06
CA TYR A 211 -12.56 -0.60 17.83
C TYR A 211 -12.78 -0.83 19.31
N THR A 212 -13.70 -1.73 19.69
CA THR A 212 -13.93 -2.05 21.10
C THR A 212 -12.66 -2.60 21.77
N SER A 213 -11.91 -3.46 21.07
CA SER A 213 -10.66 -4.02 21.58
C SER A 213 -9.58 -2.95 21.76
N LEU A 214 -9.38 -2.11 20.74
CA LEU A 214 -8.40 -1.03 20.77
C LEU A 214 -8.74 0.00 21.86
N SER A 215 -9.99 0.46 21.93
CA SER A 215 -10.45 1.42 22.94
C SER A 215 -10.28 0.89 24.37
N LYS A 216 -10.47 -0.41 24.62
CA LYS A 216 -10.23 -1.00 25.95
C LYS A 216 -8.77 -0.87 26.38
N LEU A 217 -7.83 -1.06 25.46
CA LEU A 217 -6.40 -0.87 25.74
C LEU A 217 -6.10 0.60 26.05
N ILE A 218 -6.59 1.51 25.21
CA ILE A 218 -6.37 2.96 25.34
C ILE A 218 -6.94 3.50 26.66
N LEU A 219 -8.19 3.15 26.99
CA LEU A 219 -8.86 3.61 28.21
C LEU A 219 -8.21 3.04 29.49
N LYS A 220 -7.64 1.84 29.44
CA LYS A 220 -6.94 1.25 30.60
C LYS A 220 -5.77 2.12 31.06
N ARG A 221 -5.05 2.77 30.14
CA ARG A 221 -3.95 3.69 30.46
C ARG A 221 -4.43 4.97 31.12
N LEU A 222 -5.52 5.55 30.59
CA LEU A 222 -6.11 6.77 31.13
C LEU A 222 -6.57 6.56 32.58
N ASN A 223 -7.19 5.42 32.86
CA ASN A 223 -7.62 5.05 34.22
C ASN A 223 -6.47 4.64 35.16
N SER A 224 -5.29 4.29 34.64
CA SER A 224 -4.10 4.01 35.47
C SER A 224 -3.26 5.25 35.78
N GLN A 225 -3.56 6.36 35.11
CA GLN A 225 -2.89 7.66 35.29
C GLN A 225 -3.72 8.66 36.12
N SER A 226 -4.99 8.36 36.37
CA SER A 226 -5.89 9.07 37.29
C SER A 226 -5.79 8.53 38.71
#